data_AF-A0AAT9KZJ3-F1
#
_entry.id   AF-A0AAT9KZJ3-F1
#
_cell.length_a   1.000
_cell.length_b   1.000
_cell.length_c   1.000
_cell.angle_alpha   90.00
_cell.angle_beta   90.00
_cell.angle_gamma   90.00
#
_symmetry.space_group_name_H-M   'P 1'
#
loop_
_entity.id
_entity.type
_entity.pdbx_description
1 polymer ?
#
loop_
_entity_poly.entity_id
_entity_poly.type
_entity_poly.pdbx_seq_one_letter_code
_entity_poly.pdbx_strand_id
1 'polypeptide(L)'
;MTTPLTARQRLSELHRYAAVSGEDFTHQNLASARTNQLRFARCSFAGADLRYATLEGCWFKFCDFSGADLRGASLRGAVLAGCDLRDADLRDTDLTGARLSSVNTGIPRLGPTDITGARFEGTSLRNVQADAVIGWPPVPTRSA
;
A
#
# COMPACT_ATOMS: atom_id res chain seq x y z
N MET A 1 10.44 5.03 -33.78
CA MET A 1 9.77 5.76 -32.69
C MET A 1 9.41 4.75 -31.62
N THR A 2 10.02 4.82 -30.44
CA THR A 2 9.69 3.96 -29.30
C THR A 2 8.50 4.55 -28.55
N THR A 3 7.45 3.76 -28.35
CA THR A 3 6.30 4.15 -27.52
C THR A 3 6.80 4.36 -26.08
N PRO A 4 6.46 5.47 -25.40
CA PRO A 4 6.84 5.68 -24.02
C PRO A 4 6.23 4.59 -23.13
N LEU A 5 7.00 4.13 -22.15
CA LEU A 5 6.57 3.09 -21.22
C LEU A 5 5.42 3.58 -20.34
N THR A 6 4.40 2.74 -20.19
CA THR A 6 3.34 2.94 -19.19
C THR A 6 3.92 2.95 -17.78
N ALA A 7 3.23 3.51 -16.78
CA ALA A 7 3.71 3.46 -15.39
C ALA A 7 3.95 2.02 -14.91
N ARG A 8 3.04 1.09 -15.25
CA ARG A 8 3.20 -0.33 -14.94
C ARG A 8 4.51 -0.91 -15.47
N GLN A 9 4.85 -0.58 -16.72
CA GLN A 9 6.11 -1.03 -17.35
C GLN A 9 7.32 -0.38 -16.68
N ARG A 10 7.30 0.94 -16.48
CA ARG A 10 8.38 1.68 -15.80
C ARG A 10 8.70 1.09 -14.43
N LEU A 11 7.66 0.82 -13.63
CA LEU A 11 7.79 0.23 -12.31
C LEU A 11 8.39 -1.19 -12.34
N SER A 12 8.08 -1.97 -13.39
CA SER A 12 8.59 -3.34 -13.55
C SER A 12 10.06 -3.39 -13.98
N GLU A 13 10.59 -2.29 -14.52
CA GLU A 13 12.00 -2.17 -14.94
C GLU A 13 12.93 -1.71 -13.80
N LEU A 14 12.37 -1.27 -12.68
CA LEU A 14 13.16 -0.81 -11.55
C LEU A 14 13.85 -1.98 -10.84
N HIS A 15 15.11 -1.76 -10.46
CA HIS A 15 15.84 -2.72 -9.65
C HIS A 15 15.36 -2.70 -8.19
N ARG A 16 15.59 -3.80 -7.47
CA ARG A 16 15.30 -3.87 -6.02
C ARG A 16 15.90 -2.69 -5.27
N TYR A 17 15.17 -2.20 -4.28
CA TYR A 17 15.51 -1.07 -3.42
C TYR A 17 15.62 0.29 -4.13
N ALA A 18 15.29 0.37 -5.42
CA ALA A 18 15.18 1.63 -6.13
C ALA A 18 14.16 2.54 -5.42
N ALA A 19 14.48 3.83 -5.37
CA ALA A 19 13.63 4.84 -4.78
C ALA A 19 12.75 5.48 -5.86
N VAL A 20 11.46 5.57 -5.57
CA VAL A 20 10.46 6.27 -6.38
C VAL A 20 9.89 7.35 -5.48
N SER A 21 9.93 8.62 -5.91
CA SER A 21 9.58 9.73 -5.02
C SER A 21 8.79 10.79 -5.74
N GLY A 22 7.64 11.18 -5.18
CA GLY A 22 6.80 12.25 -5.73
C GLY A 22 6.06 11.89 -7.03
N GLU A 23 6.11 10.63 -7.46
CA GLU A 23 5.43 10.18 -8.67
C GLU A 23 3.91 10.09 -8.50
N ASP A 24 3.19 10.36 -9.58
CA ASP A 24 1.74 10.31 -9.64
C ASP A 24 1.25 9.09 -10.45
N PHE A 25 0.58 8.17 -9.75
CA PHE A 25 -0.08 6.98 -10.28
C PHE A 25 -1.59 7.01 -10.08
N THR A 26 -2.16 8.18 -9.77
CA THR A 26 -3.61 8.36 -9.55
C THR A 26 -4.41 7.80 -10.73
N HIS A 27 -5.40 6.96 -10.44
CA HIS A 27 -6.28 6.30 -11.43
C HIS A 27 -5.58 5.46 -12.51
N GLN A 28 -4.30 5.14 -12.35
CA GLN A 28 -3.58 4.35 -13.34
C GLN A 28 -3.91 2.86 -13.22
N ASN A 29 -3.86 2.17 -14.35
CA ASN A 29 -3.92 0.72 -14.39
C ASN A 29 -2.54 0.13 -14.06
N LEU A 30 -2.39 -0.34 -12.83
CA LEU A 30 -1.25 -1.05 -12.29
C LEU A 30 -1.60 -2.51 -11.92
N ALA A 31 -2.68 -3.05 -12.50
CA ALA A 31 -3.12 -4.40 -12.22
C ALA A 31 -2.01 -5.40 -12.60
N SER A 32 -1.74 -6.33 -11.69
CA SER A 32 -0.67 -7.31 -11.78
C SER A 32 0.74 -6.72 -11.94
N ALA A 33 0.95 -5.44 -11.59
CA ALA A 33 2.28 -4.85 -11.55
C ALA A 33 3.19 -5.65 -10.61
N ARG A 34 4.46 -5.81 -11.00
CA ARG A 34 5.45 -6.53 -10.20
C ARG A 34 6.51 -5.56 -9.72
N THR A 35 6.43 -5.22 -8.45
CA THR A 35 7.27 -4.23 -7.79
C THR A 35 7.63 -4.74 -6.42
N ASN A 36 8.72 -5.51 -6.34
CA ASN A 36 9.15 -6.07 -5.07
C ASN A 36 10.29 -5.24 -4.50
N GLN A 37 10.22 -4.98 -3.19
CA GLN A 37 11.29 -4.34 -2.43
C GLN A 37 11.68 -2.94 -2.96
N LEU A 38 10.75 -2.20 -3.55
CA LEU A 38 10.95 -0.81 -3.93
C LEU A 38 10.69 0.12 -2.73
N ARG A 39 11.24 1.33 -2.79
CA ARG A 39 11.02 2.37 -1.78
C ARG A 39 10.25 3.53 -2.41
N PHE A 40 8.99 3.66 -2.03
CA PHE A 40 8.12 4.75 -2.44
C PHE A 40 8.06 5.81 -1.35
N ALA A 41 8.22 7.07 -1.74
CA ALA A 41 8.09 8.20 -0.84
C ALA A 41 7.22 9.28 -1.48
N ARG A 42 6.13 9.68 -0.82
CA ARG A 42 5.26 10.77 -1.31
C ARG A 42 4.70 10.53 -2.72
N CYS A 43 4.47 9.27 -3.08
CA CYS A 43 3.79 8.91 -4.32
C CYS A 43 2.28 8.89 -4.13
N SER A 44 1.52 9.22 -5.18
CA SER A 44 0.07 9.01 -5.21
C SER A 44 -0.26 7.74 -5.99
N PHE A 45 -1.12 6.91 -5.41
CA PHE A 45 -1.81 5.76 -6.00
C PHE A 45 -3.33 5.90 -5.80
N ALA A 46 -3.82 7.11 -5.53
CA ALA A 46 -5.23 7.34 -5.23
C ALA A 46 -6.12 6.83 -6.37
N GLY A 47 -7.10 6.00 -6.04
CA GLY A 47 -7.99 5.36 -7.01
C GLY A 47 -7.29 4.51 -8.09
N ALA A 48 -6.03 4.12 -7.91
CA ALA A 48 -5.32 3.28 -8.86
C ALA A 48 -5.85 1.83 -8.82
N ASP A 49 -5.81 1.15 -9.95
CA ASP A 49 -6.08 -0.30 -10.03
C ASP A 49 -4.78 -1.06 -9.75
N LEU A 50 -4.65 -1.61 -8.56
CA LEU A 50 -3.52 -2.41 -8.08
C LEU A 50 -3.93 -3.88 -7.87
N ARG A 51 -5.03 -4.32 -8.48
CA ARG A 51 -5.51 -5.70 -8.32
C ARG A 51 -4.45 -6.70 -8.71
N TYR A 52 -4.24 -7.69 -7.85
CA TYR A 52 -3.24 -8.75 -8.05
C TYR A 52 -1.79 -8.25 -8.21
N ALA A 53 -1.49 -7.00 -7.85
CA ALA A 53 -0.13 -6.48 -7.87
C ALA A 53 0.74 -7.20 -6.83
N THR A 54 2.01 -7.39 -7.15
CA THR A 54 3.03 -7.90 -6.22
C THR A 54 3.83 -6.73 -5.68
N LEU A 55 3.60 -6.37 -4.42
CA LEU A 55 4.18 -5.25 -3.68
C LEU A 55 5.01 -5.75 -2.49
N GLU A 56 5.57 -6.95 -2.60
CA GLU A 56 6.17 -7.66 -1.47
C GLU A 56 7.45 -6.97 -1.00
N GLY A 57 7.54 -6.78 0.32
CA GLY A 57 8.66 -6.11 0.97
C GLY A 57 8.87 -4.66 0.55
N CYS A 58 7.93 -4.04 -0.15
CA CYS A 58 8.01 -2.62 -0.50
C CYS A 58 7.91 -1.74 0.75
N TRP A 59 8.60 -0.60 0.69
CA TRP A 59 8.51 0.43 1.70
C TRP A 59 7.77 1.63 1.13
N PHE A 60 6.59 1.90 1.65
CA PHE A 60 5.79 3.09 1.38
C PHE A 60 5.91 4.05 2.55
N LYS A 61 6.28 5.29 2.25
CA LYS A 61 6.36 6.37 3.22
C LYS A 61 5.60 7.58 2.71
N PHE A 62 4.58 8.02 3.45
CA PHE A 62 3.72 9.15 3.04
C PHE A 62 3.09 8.97 1.66
N CYS A 63 2.76 7.73 1.27
CA CYS A 63 2.07 7.46 0.02
C CYS A 63 0.56 7.53 0.22
N ASP A 64 -0.13 7.99 -0.81
CA ASP A 64 -1.59 8.03 -0.88
C ASP A 64 -2.10 6.83 -1.68
N PHE A 65 -2.94 6.00 -1.07
CA PHE A 65 -3.67 4.87 -1.65
C PHE A 65 -5.19 5.05 -1.47
N SER A 66 -5.65 6.27 -1.19
CA SER A 66 -7.07 6.53 -0.93
C SER A 66 -7.93 6.05 -2.09
N GLY A 67 -8.95 5.24 -1.79
CA GLY A 67 -9.84 4.64 -2.78
C GLY A 67 -9.17 3.67 -3.78
N ALA A 68 -7.90 3.28 -3.58
CA ALA A 68 -7.23 2.35 -4.48
C ALA A 68 -7.85 0.94 -4.42
N ASP A 69 -7.85 0.23 -5.55
CA ASP A 69 -8.31 -1.15 -5.65
C ASP A 69 -7.13 -2.11 -5.52
N LEU A 70 -6.94 -2.67 -4.32
CA LEU A 70 -5.84 -3.57 -3.96
C LEU A 70 -6.28 -5.04 -3.91
N ARG A 71 -7.44 -5.37 -4.48
CA ARG A 71 -8.01 -6.71 -4.34
C ARG A 71 -7.08 -7.80 -4.86
N GLY A 72 -6.85 -8.81 -4.03
CA GLY A 72 -5.94 -9.91 -4.36
C GLY A 72 -4.46 -9.53 -4.49
N ALA A 73 -4.06 -8.29 -4.15
CA ALA A 73 -2.66 -7.89 -4.16
C ALA A 73 -1.85 -8.59 -3.04
N SER A 74 -0.54 -8.74 -3.25
CA SER A 74 0.39 -9.22 -2.23
C SER A 74 1.20 -8.06 -1.67
N LEU A 75 0.97 -7.73 -0.39
CA LEU A 75 1.74 -6.75 0.39
C LEU A 75 2.53 -7.43 1.52
N ARG A 76 2.92 -8.70 1.31
CA ARG A 76 3.65 -9.48 2.32
C ARG A 76 4.92 -8.76 2.74
N GLY A 77 5.08 -8.58 4.05
CA GLY A 77 6.23 -7.88 4.64
C GLY A 77 6.39 -6.41 4.22
N ALA A 78 5.40 -5.80 3.57
CA ALA A 78 5.47 -4.39 3.19
C ALA A 78 5.43 -3.47 4.43
N VAL A 79 6.04 -2.30 4.31
CA VAL A 79 6.02 -1.25 5.33
C VAL A 79 5.20 -0.08 4.81
N LEU A 80 4.12 0.27 5.50
CA LEU A 80 3.21 1.37 5.19
C LEU A 80 3.28 2.41 6.31
N ALA A 81 4.19 3.36 6.17
CA ALA A 81 4.52 4.33 7.20
C ALA A 81 3.93 5.71 6.87
N GLY A 82 2.92 6.13 7.63
CA GLY A 82 2.20 7.39 7.41
C GLY A 82 1.46 7.43 6.07
N CYS A 83 0.94 6.29 5.63
CA CYS A 83 0.21 6.16 4.37
C CYS A 83 -1.28 6.45 4.56
N ASP A 84 -1.91 7.02 3.54
CA ASP A 84 -3.37 7.14 3.48
C ASP A 84 -3.91 5.93 2.69
N LEU A 85 -4.73 5.09 3.29
CA LEU A 85 -5.47 4.00 2.63
C LEU A 85 -6.98 4.16 2.87
N ARG A 86 -7.47 5.38 3.14
CA ARG A 86 -8.90 5.61 3.37
C ARG A 86 -9.71 5.12 2.18
N ASP A 87 -10.80 4.41 2.48
CA ASP A 87 -11.72 3.85 1.49
C ASP A 87 -11.07 2.89 0.47
N ALA A 88 -9.84 2.42 0.71
CA ALA A 88 -9.17 1.46 -0.17
C ALA A 88 -9.83 0.07 -0.08
N ASP A 89 -9.85 -0.65 -1.20
CA ASP A 89 -10.38 -2.00 -1.27
C ASP A 89 -9.26 -3.03 -1.08
N LEU A 90 -9.08 -3.54 0.15
CA LEU A 90 -8.07 -4.52 0.53
C LEU A 90 -8.64 -5.95 0.56
N ARG A 91 -9.82 -6.20 -0.04
CA ARG A 91 -10.43 -7.53 -0.02
C ARG A 91 -9.52 -8.56 -0.68
N ASP A 92 -9.41 -9.72 -0.07
CA ASP A 92 -8.54 -10.81 -0.52
C ASP A 92 -7.04 -10.45 -0.63
N THR A 93 -6.61 -9.30 -0.10
CA THR A 93 -5.20 -8.88 -0.08
C THR A 93 -4.39 -9.72 0.94
N ASP A 94 -3.14 -10.04 0.61
CA ASP A 94 -2.21 -10.66 1.56
C ASP A 94 -1.34 -9.59 2.25
N LEU A 95 -1.68 -9.24 3.49
CA LEU A 95 -0.88 -8.35 4.36
C LEU A 95 0.03 -9.13 5.31
N THR A 96 0.28 -10.43 5.08
CA THR A 96 1.06 -11.25 6.04
C THR A 96 2.41 -10.62 6.36
N GLY A 97 2.65 -10.37 7.65
CA GLY A 97 3.89 -9.75 8.15
C GLY A 97 4.07 -8.27 7.79
N ALA A 98 3.06 -7.61 7.22
CA ALA A 98 3.13 -6.19 6.91
C ALA A 98 3.20 -5.34 8.20
N ARG A 99 3.80 -4.16 8.08
CA ARG A 99 3.94 -3.19 9.16
C ARG A 99 3.25 -1.90 8.76
N LEU A 100 2.20 -1.54 9.48
CA LEU A 100 1.52 -0.27 9.36
C LEU A 100 1.88 0.56 10.59
N SER A 101 2.48 1.73 10.38
CA SER A 101 2.91 2.56 11.51
C SER A 101 2.76 4.03 11.21
N SER A 102 2.66 4.83 12.26
CA SER A 102 2.83 6.26 12.10
C SER A 102 4.28 6.63 11.74
N VAL A 103 4.47 7.84 11.23
CA VAL A 103 5.77 8.52 11.11
C VAL A 103 5.74 9.74 12.01
N ASN A 104 6.76 9.90 12.85
CA ASN A 104 6.92 11.11 13.62
C ASN A 104 7.35 12.26 12.69
N THR A 105 6.44 13.18 12.43
CA THR A 105 6.68 14.41 11.65
C THR A 105 6.87 15.64 12.52
N GLY A 106 6.69 15.52 13.85
CA GLY A 106 6.52 16.66 14.75
C GLY A 106 5.16 17.36 14.65
N ILE A 107 4.27 16.94 13.72
CA ILE A 107 2.94 17.54 13.50
C ILE A 107 1.87 16.48 13.80
N PRO A 108 1.06 16.61 14.87
CA PRO A 108 0.16 15.53 15.34
C PRO A 108 -0.85 14.98 14.33
N ARG A 109 -1.21 15.78 13.31
CA ARG A 109 -2.20 15.39 12.27
C ARG A 109 -1.56 14.79 11.02
N LEU A 110 -0.24 14.88 10.86
CA LEU A 110 0.48 14.36 9.71
C LEU A 110 1.39 13.24 10.21
N GLY A 111 1.19 12.02 9.75
CA GLY A 111 2.02 10.91 10.22
C GLY A 111 1.32 9.59 10.50
N PRO A 112 0.07 9.51 11.00
CA PRO A 112 -0.55 8.21 11.17
C PRO A 112 -0.80 7.57 9.81
N THR A 113 -0.67 6.25 9.75
CA THR A 113 -1.28 5.50 8.66
C THR A 113 -2.78 5.45 8.93
N ASP A 114 -3.60 5.84 7.95
CA ASP A 114 -5.06 5.91 8.07
C ASP A 114 -5.68 4.91 7.12
N ILE A 115 -6.49 4.00 7.65
CA ILE A 115 -7.22 2.98 6.88
C ILE A 115 -8.73 3.09 7.12
N THR A 116 -9.22 4.25 7.55
CA THR A 116 -10.65 4.49 7.78
C THR A 116 -11.46 4.17 6.53
N GLY A 117 -12.51 3.36 6.67
CA GLY A 117 -13.36 2.95 5.55
C GLY A 117 -12.75 1.88 4.64
N ALA A 118 -11.50 1.47 4.87
CA ALA A 118 -10.89 0.41 4.08
C ALA A 118 -11.59 -0.94 4.31
N ARG A 119 -11.66 -1.74 3.24
CA ARG A 119 -12.40 -3.00 3.20
C ARG A 119 -11.47 -4.19 3.37
N PHE A 120 -11.70 -5.02 4.40
CA PHE A 120 -10.79 -6.11 4.81
C PHE A 120 -11.38 -7.52 4.64
N GLU A 121 -12.50 -7.68 3.95
CA GLU A 121 -13.12 -8.98 3.78
C GLU A 121 -12.17 -9.93 3.02
N GLY A 122 -11.80 -11.06 3.65
CA GLY A 122 -10.85 -12.02 3.07
C GLY A 122 -9.37 -11.64 3.18
N THR A 123 -9.03 -10.47 3.72
CA THR A 123 -7.63 -10.04 3.88
C THR A 123 -6.88 -10.92 4.88
N SER A 124 -5.68 -11.39 4.52
CA SER A 124 -4.80 -12.08 5.46
C SER A 124 -4.08 -11.07 6.37
N LEU A 125 -4.48 -11.02 7.64
CA LEU A 125 -3.86 -10.17 8.66
C LEU A 125 -2.85 -10.90 9.56
N ARG A 126 -2.34 -12.06 9.13
CA ARG A 126 -1.40 -12.87 9.91
C ARG A 126 -0.11 -12.09 10.18
N ASN A 127 0.28 -12.00 11.46
CA ASN A 127 1.50 -11.30 11.90
C ASN A 127 1.58 -9.83 11.44
N VAL A 128 0.45 -9.17 11.18
CA VAL A 128 0.46 -7.74 10.90
C VAL A 128 0.78 -6.98 12.18
N GLN A 129 1.71 -6.02 12.06
CA GLN A 129 2.01 -5.06 13.11
C GLN A 129 1.32 -3.75 12.76
N ALA A 130 0.44 -3.27 13.63
CA ALA A 130 -0.23 -1.99 13.51
C ALA A 130 0.09 -1.13 14.73
N ASP A 131 0.76 0.01 14.53
CA ASP A 131 1.12 0.95 15.59
C ASP A 131 0.61 2.36 15.25
N ALA A 132 -0.21 2.91 16.13
CA ALA A 132 -0.86 4.21 15.96
C ALA A 132 -1.57 4.37 14.58
N VAL A 133 -2.26 3.31 14.14
CA VAL A 133 -3.02 3.27 12.87
C VAL A 133 -4.46 3.69 13.12
N ILE A 134 -4.97 4.62 12.31
CA ILE A 134 -6.35 5.11 12.38
C ILE A 134 -7.26 4.17 11.57
N GLY A 135 -8.44 3.86 12.09
CA GLY A 135 -9.41 3.00 11.40
C GLY A 135 -9.05 1.51 11.45
N TRP A 136 -8.08 1.11 12.27
CA TRP A 136 -7.68 -0.30 12.41
C TRP A 136 -8.86 -1.16 12.87
N PRO A 137 -9.21 -2.24 12.14
CA PRO A 137 -10.33 -3.08 12.55
C PRO A 137 -9.99 -3.74 13.90
N PRO A 138 -10.96 -3.84 14.83
CA PRO A 138 -10.77 -4.70 16.00
C PRO A 138 -10.51 -6.12 15.49
N VAL A 139 -9.39 -6.72 15.91
CA VAL A 139 -9.08 -8.12 15.62
C VAL A 139 -10.33 -8.93 15.99
N PRO A 140 -10.90 -9.77 15.09
CA PRO A 140 -11.97 -10.66 15.49
C PRO A 140 -11.42 -11.51 16.63
N THR A 141 -11.93 -11.29 17.83
CA THR A 141 -11.71 -12.21 18.95
C THR A 141 -12.17 -13.56 18.43
N ARG A 142 -11.24 -14.52 18.31
CA ARG A 142 -11.63 -15.90 18.02
C ARG A 142 -12.68 -16.27 19.07
N SER A 143 -13.91 -16.49 18.63
CA SER A 143 -14.91 -17.17 19.44
C SER A 143 -14.27 -18.47 19.93
N ALA A 144 -14.27 -18.64 21.25
CA ALA A 144 -13.79 -19.85 21.92
C ALA A 144 -14.53 -21.09 21.44
#